data_AF-A0A379T4Z6-F1
#
_entry.id   AF-A0A379T4Z6-F1
#
_cell.length_a   1.000
_cell.length_b   1.000
_cell.length_c   1.000
_cell.angle_alpha   90.00
_cell.angle_beta   90.00
_cell.angle_gamma   90.00
#
_symmetry.space_group_name_H-M   'P 1'
#
loop_
_entity.id
_entity.type
_entity.pdbx_description
1 polymer ?
#
loop_
_entity_poly.entity_id
_entity_poly.type
_entity_poly.pdbx_seq_one_letter_code
_entity_poly.pdbx_strand_id
1 'polypeptide(L)'
;MKVNLPAFERAGVMIVGDVMLDRYWYGPTCRISPEAPVPVVKVNTVEERPGGAANVAMNIASLGANARLVGLTGIDDAARALSKTLAEFNVKCDFVSVPTHPTITKLRVLSRNQQLIRLDFEEGF
;
A
#
# COMPACT_ATOMS: atom_id res chain seq x y z
N MET A 1 -20.47 -24.11 -8.56
CA MET A 1 -19.40 -25.01 -8.08
C MET A 1 -18.88 -24.44 -6.76
N LYS A 2 -19.07 -25.12 -5.63
CA LYS A 2 -18.51 -24.66 -4.34
C LYS A 2 -17.03 -25.02 -4.31
N VAL A 3 -16.15 -24.02 -4.39
CA VAL A 3 -14.72 -24.23 -4.19
C VAL A 3 -14.51 -24.51 -2.71
N ASN A 4 -14.06 -25.71 -2.37
CA ASN A 4 -13.68 -26.05 -1.01
C ASN A 4 -12.19 -25.71 -0.86
N LEU A 5 -11.87 -24.66 -0.12
CA LEU A 5 -10.49 -24.27 0.13
C LEU A 5 -9.88 -25.23 1.17
N PRO A 6 -8.64 -25.70 0.97
CA PRO A 6 -7.98 -26.51 1.99
C PRO A 6 -7.66 -25.65 3.23
N ALA A 7 -7.48 -26.32 4.35
CA ALA A 7 -7.09 -25.70 5.62
C ALA A 7 -5.61 -25.23 5.52
N PHE A 8 -5.36 -23.92 5.62
CA PHE A 8 -4.03 -23.32 5.42
C PHE A 8 -3.33 -22.91 6.72
N GLU A 9 -3.91 -23.17 7.89
CA GLU A 9 -3.43 -22.68 9.20
C GLU A 9 -2.03 -23.20 9.58
N ARG A 10 -1.61 -24.32 8.98
CA ARG A 10 -0.28 -24.89 9.15
C ARG A 10 0.73 -24.48 8.08
N ALA A 11 0.29 -23.80 7.03
CA ALA A 11 1.17 -23.32 5.98
C ALA A 11 1.94 -22.09 6.49
N GLY A 12 3.26 -22.13 6.32
CA GLY A 12 4.15 -20.98 6.52
C GLY A 12 4.64 -20.48 5.17
N VAL A 13 4.40 -19.22 4.87
CA VAL A 13 4.81 -18.60 3.60
C VAL A 13 5.69 -17.40 3.88
N MET A 14 6.89 -17.41 3.33
CA MET A 14 7.78 -16.26 3.36
C MET A 14 7.71 -15.53 2.02
N ILE A 15 7.33 -14.27 2.06
CA ILE A 15 7.26 -13.37 0.92
C ILE A 15 8.49 -12.47 0.99
N VAL A 16 9.22 -12.39 -0.13
CA VAL A 16 10.37 -11.49 -0.28
C VAL A 16 10.14 -10.68 -1.54
N GLY A 17 10.18 -9.35 -1.45
CA GLY A 17 10.02 -8.48 -2.60
C GLY A 17 9.73 -7.04 -2.23
N ASP A 18 9.36 -6.25 -3.24
CA ASP A 18 9.12 -4.81 -3.08
C ASP A 18 7.88 -4.54 -2.25
N VAL A 19 8.09 -3.84 -1.14
CA VAL A 19 7.05 -3.43 -0.21
C VAL A 19 6.70 -1.98 -0.51
N MET A 20 5.42 -1.74 -0.78
CA MET A 20 4.95 -0.41 -1.17
C MET A 20 3.64 -0.04 -0.50
N LEU A 21 3.42 1.26 -0.31
CA LEU A 21 2.16 1.82 0.17
C LEU A 21 1.36 2.40 -1.00
N ASP A 22 0.18 1.86 -1.26
CA ASP A 22 -0.79 2.47 -2.16
C ASP A 22 -1.61 3.50 -1.37
N ARG A 23 -1.46 4.79 -1.72
CA ARG A 23 -2.18 5.90 -1.08
C ARG A 23 -3.20 6.49 -2.05
N TYR A 24 -4.40 6.76 -1.56
CA TYR A 24 -5.50 7.31 -2.33
C TYR A 24 -6.00 8.58 -1.66
N TRP A 25 -5.97 9.68 -2.41
CA TRP A 25 -6.59 10.95 -2.00
C TRP A 25 -7.85 11.16 -2.80
N TYR A 26 -8.98 11.16 -2.11
CA TYR A 26 -10.28 11.43 -2.70
C TYR A 26 -10.73 12.84 -2.38
N GLY A 27 -11.37 13.48 -3.36
CA GLY A 27 -11.99 14.77 -3.16
C GLY A 27 -12.74 15.24 -4.41
N PRO A 28 -13.76 16.10 -4.26
CA PRO A 28 -14.42 16.70 -5.41
C PRO A 28 -13.51 17.73 -6.10
N THR A 29 -13.63 17.82 -7.42
CA THR A 29 -13.06 18.90 -8.25
C THR A 29 -14.16 19.89 -8.63
N CYS A 30 -14.28 20.98 -7.88
CA CYS A 30 -15.33 21.97 -8.08
C CYS A 30 -14.89 23.21 -8.87
N ARG A 31 -13.59 23.40 -9.09
CA ARG A 31 -13.06 24.57 -9.80
C ARG A 31 -11.76 24.25 -10.53
N ILE A 32 -11.43 25.10 -11.50
CA ILE A 32 -10.11 25.16 -12.17
C ILE A 32 -9.22 26.14 -11.41
N SER A 33 -7.91 25.89 -11.37
CA SER A 33 -6.94 26.78 -10.76
C SER A 33 -6.85 28.11 -11.54
N PRO A 34 -6.79 29.27 -10.87
CA PRO A 34 -6.53 30.54 -11.54
C PRO A 34 -5.07 30.67 -12.03
N GLU A 35 -4.16 29.84 -11.52
CA GLU A 35 -2.72 29.88 -11.83
C GLU A 35 -2.36 29.04 -13.07
N ALA A 36 -3.14 28.00 -13.37
CA ALA A 36 -2.91 27.10 -14.48
C ALA A 36 -4.21 26.37 -14.85
N PRO A 37 -4.39 25.89 -16.09
CA PRO A 37 -5.60 25.18 -16.54
C PRO A 37 -5.68 23.75 -16.00
N VAL A 38 -5.61 23.58 -14.67
CA VAL A 38 -5.64 22.30 -13.96
C VAL A 38 -6.76 22.28 -12.91
N PRO A 39 -7.42 21.13 -12.66
CA PRO A 39 -8.47 21.03 -11.66
C PRO A 39 -7.91 21.11 -10.24
N VAL A 40 -8.64 21.80 -9.35
CA VAL A 40 -8.33 21.82 -7.91
C VAL A 40 -9.13 20.75 -7.19
N VAL A 41 -8.44 19.77 -6.59
CA VAL A 41 -9.04 18.71 -5.79
C VAL A 41 -9.07 19.14 -4.32
N LYS A 42 -10.26 19.22 -3.73
CA LYS A 42 -10.38 19.41 -2.26
C LYS A 42 -10.33 18.05 -1.58
N VAL A 43 -9.13 17.60 -1.17
CA VAL A 43 -8.94 16.30 -0.51
C VAL A 43 -9.74 16.29 0.81
N ASN A 44 -10.62 15.29 0.96
CA ASN A 44 -11.43 15.10 2.17
C ASN A 44 -11.30 13.68 2.76
N THR A 45 -10.85 12.71 1.96
CA THR A 45 -10.63 11.33 2.39
C THR A 45 -9.25 10.87 1.95
N VAL A 46 -8.50 10.29 2.89
CA VAL A 46 -7.23 9.63 2.63
C VAL A 46 -7.41 8.16 2.98
N GLU A 47 -7.03 7.29 2.04
CA GLU A 47 -7.02 5.85 2.25
C GLU A 47 -5.63 5.30 1.93
N GLU A 48 -5.19 4.35 2.75
CA GLU A 48 -3.87 3.76 2.67
C GLU A 48 -4.02 2.25 2.66
N ARG A 49 -3.37 1.60 1.69
CA ARG A 49 -3.45 0.15 1.51
C ARG A 49 -2.04 -0.42 1.29
N PRO A 50 -1.70 -1.56 1.90
CA PRO A 50 -0.48 -2.27 1.56
C PRO A 50 -0.51 -2.74 0.11
N GLY A 51 0.54 -2.43 -0.65
CA GLY A 51 0.73 -2.78 -2.05
C GLY A 51 1.92 -3.72 -2.27
N GLY A 52 2.12 -4.16 -3.51
CA GLY A 52 3.25 -5.03 -3.88
C GLY A 52 3.30 -6.33 -3.06
N ALA A 53 4.48 -6.67 -2.55
CA ALA A 53 4.69 -7.85 -1.71
C ALA A 53 3.84 -7.82 -0.42
N ALA A 54 3.53 -6.63 0.10
CA ALA A 54 2.69 -6.50 1.29
C ALA A 54 1.23 -6.90 1.04
N ASN A 55 0.68 -6.59 -0.14
CA ASN A 55 -0.64 -7.05 -0.55
C ASN A 55 -0.68 -8.59 -0.70
N VAL A 56 0.38 -9.18 -1.25
CA VAL A 56 0.51 -10.64 -1.35
C VAL A 56 0.49 -11.27 0.04
N ALA A 57 1.27 -10.74 0.98
CA ALA A 57 1.31 -11.24 2.36
C ALA A 57 -0.07 -11.14 3.05
N MET A 58 -0.80 -10.03 2.86
CA MET A 58 -2.18 -9.91 3.37
C MET A 58 -3.11 -10.96 2.78
N ASN A 59 -3.06 -11.20 1.47
CA ASN A 59 -3.90 -12.21 0.83
C ASN A 59 -3.61 -13.61 1.39
N ILE A 60 -2.34 -13.96 1.59
CA ILE A 60 -1.96 -15.24 2.22
C ILE A 60 -2.49 -15.33 3.65
N ALA A 61 -2.35 -14.28 4.45
CA ALA A 61 -2.89 -14.26 5.82
C ALA A 61 -4.43 -14.36 5.84
N SER A 62 -5.12 -13.76 4.87
CA SER A 62 -6.58 -13.84 4.75
C SER A 62 -7.10 -15.26 4.46
N LEU A 63 -6.25 -16.12 3.89
CA LEU A 63 -6.53 -17.55 3.70
C LEU A 63 -6.30 -18.38 4.99
N GLY A 64 -5.84 -17.76 6.07
CA GLY A 64 -5.54 -18.41 7.35
C GLY A 64 -4.09 -18.90 7.49
N ALA A 65 -3.23 -18.70 6.49
CA ALA A 65 -1.82 -19.11 6.54
C ALA A 65 -0.95 -18.15 7.38
N ASN A 66 0.19 -18.65 7.85
CA ASN A 66 1.19 -17.84 8.53
C ASN A 66 2.06 -17.11 7.50
N ALA A 67 1.80 -15.82 7.30
CA ALA A 67 2.56 -14.98 6.38
C ALA A 67 3.72 -14.26 7.08
N ARG A 68 4.91 -14.35 6.50
CA ARG A 68 6.10 -13.58 6.89
C ARG A 68 6.58 -12.77 5.69
N LEU A 69 6.82 -11.48 5.87
CA LEU A 69 7.18 -10.55 4.81
C LEU A 69 8.54 -9.92 5.07
N VAL A 70 9.45 -10.05 4.11
CA VAL A 70 10.75 -9.39 4.09
C VAL A 70 10.80 -8.42 2.92
N GLY A 71 11.21 -7.19 3.16
CA GLY A 71 11.34 -6.17 2.13
C GLY A 71 12.10 -4.95 2.64
N LEU A 72 12.52 -4.11 1.70
CA LEU A 72 13.19 -2.85 2.01
C LEU A 72 12.14 -1.76 2.28
N THR A 73 12.36 -0.93 3.29
CA THR A 73 11.53 0.27 3.55
C THR A 73 12.43 1.46 3.89
N GLY A 74 11.90 2.67 3.78
CA GLY A 74 12.52 3.85 4.37
C GLY A 74 12.32 3.91 5.89
N ILE A 75 12.74 5.03 6.48
CA ILE A 75 12.43 5.42 7.87
C ILE A 75 11.42 6.57 7.82
N ASP A 76 10.18 6.26 7.46
CA ASP A 76 9.15 7.26 7.16
C ASP A 76 7.74 6.83 7.61
N ASP A 77 6.77 7.71 7.39
CA ASP A 77 5.36 7.46 7.71
C ASP A 77 4.77 6.29 6.94
N ALA A 78 5.23 6.05 5.71
CA ALA A 78 4.71 4.96 4.89
C ALA A 78 5.13 3.60 5.45
N ALA A 79 6.39 3.44 5.88
CA ALA A 79 6.85 2.25 6.58
C ALA A 79 6.05 1.98 7.86
N ARG A 80 5.75 3.05 8.63
CA ARG A 80 4.94 2.95 9.86
C ARG A 80 3.50 2.52 9.56
N ALA A 81 2.87 3.12 8.55
CA ALA A 81 1.53 2.76 8.13
C ALA A 81 1.45 1.29 7.67
N LEU A 82 2.40 0.85 6.85
CA LEU A 82 2.48 -0.55 6.39
C LEU A 82 2.64 -1.51 7.56
N SER A 83 3.58 -1.24 8.46
CA SER A 83 3.83 -2.10 9.63
C SER A 83 2.59 -2.24 10.50
N LYS A 84 1.87 -1.14 10.72
CA LYS A 84 0.63 -1.13 11.50
C LYS A 84 -0.46 -1.96 10.82
N THR A 85 -0.78 -1.68 9.56
CA THR A 85 -1.84 -2.39 8.85
C THR A 85 -1.53 -3.88 8.72
N LEU A 86 -0.29 -4.26 8.39
CA LEU A 86 0.09 -5.66 8.24
C LEU A 86 0.02 -6.44 9.56
N ALA A 87 0.33 -5.79 10.69
CA ALA A 87 0.16 -6.39 12.01
C ALA A 87 -1.31 -6.68 12.33
N GLU A 88 -2.25 -5.82 11.91
CA GLU A 88 -3.71 -6.04 12.07
C GLU A 88 -4.18 -7.29 11.29
N PHE A 89 -3.49 -7.67 10.21
CA PHE A 89 -3.75 -8.89 9.42
C PHE A 89 -2.89 -10.09 9.84
N ASN A 90 -2.23 -10.06 11.00
CA ASN A 90 -1.33 -11.12 11.48
C ASN A 90 -0.16 -11.46 10.53
N VAL A 91 0.30 -10.51 9.72
CA VAL A 91 1.50 -10.67 8.90
C VAL A 91 2.72 -10.29 9.72
N LYS A 92 3.68 -11.22 9.85
CA LYS A 92 4.96 -10.93 10.49
C LYS A 92 5.85 -10.15 9.52
N CYS A 93 6.21 -8.92 9.87
CA CYS A 93 7.05 -8.06 9.05
C CYS A 93 8.50 -8.06 9.53
N ASP A 94 9.45 -8.35 8.65
CA ASP A 94 10.90 -8.23 8.87
C ASP A 94 11.44 -7.20 7.86
N PHE A 95 11.04 -5.95 8.02
CA PHE A 95 11.50 -4.87 7.16
C PHE A 95 12.95 -4.51 7.44
N VAL A 96 13.71 -4.31 6.36
CA VAL A 96 15.07 -3.80 6.41
C VAL A 96 15.02 -2.33 6.03
N SER A 97 15.25 -1.46 7.02
CA SER A 97 15.20 -0.02 6.81
C SER A 97 16.46 0.49 6.08
N VAL A 98 16.25 1.28 5.02
CA VAL A 98 17.29 1.94 4.23
C VAL A 98 17.13 3.46 4.39
N PRO A 99 17.91 4.13 5.27
CA PRO A 99 17.70 5.54 5.60
C PRO A 99 17.81 6.51 4.42
N THR A 100 18.52 6.11 3.36
CA THR A 100 18.77 6.91 2.16
C THR A 100 17.66 6.84 1.13
N HIS A 101 16.71 5.92 1.28
CA HIS A 101 15.64 5.69 0.30
C HIS A 101 14.27 5.82 0.98
N PRO A 102 13.29 6.47 0.33
CA PRO A 102 11.92 6.47 0.82
C PRO A 102 11.28 5.09 0.65
N THR A 103 10.30 4.77 1.49
CA THR A 103 9.42 3.63 1.24
C THR A 103 8.62 3.86 -0.04
N ILE A 104 8.63 2.88 -0.94
CA ILE A 104 7.91 2.94 -2.22
C ILE A 104 6.45 3.33 -1.95
N THR A 105 6.01 4.45 -2.49
CA THR A 105 4.64 4.94 -2.30
C THR A 105 4.02 5.29 -3.64
N LYS A 106 2.83 4.76 -3.91
CA LYS A 106 2.04 5.02 -5.12
C LYS A 106 0.82 5.83 -4.73
N LEU A 107 0.89 7.16 -4.91
CA LEU A 107 -0.19 8.07 -4.58
C LEU A 107 -1.09 8.29 -5.80
N ARG A 108 -2.39 8.06 -5.65
CA ARG A 108 -3.41 8.32 -6.66
C ARG A 108 -4.35 9.39 -6.15
N VAL A 109 -4.59 10.43 -6.95
CA VAL A 109 -5.59 11.46 -6.65
C VAL A 109 -6.83 11.19 -7.48
N LEU A 110 -7.98 11.10 -6.81
CA LEU A 110 -9.25 10.72 -7.41
C LEU A 110 -10.32 11.77 -7.17
N SER A 111 -11.15 12.00 -8.19
CA SER A 111 -12.37 12.80 -8.11
C SER A 111 -13.47 12.10 -8.90
N ARG A 112 -14.66 11.97 -8.29
CA ARG A 112 -15.83 11.32 -8.94
C ARG A 112 -15.49 9.97 -9.60
N ASN A 113 -14.73 9.13 -8.89
CA ASN A 113 -14.26 7.82 -9.34
C ASN A 113 -13.33 7.83 -10.57
N GLN A 114 -12.81 9.00 -10.97
CA GLN A 114 -11.79 9.13 -12.00
C GLN A 114 -10.44 9.43 -11.36
N GLN A 115 -9.39 8.73 -11.80
CA GLN A 115 -8.01 9.03 -11.40
C GLN A 115 -7.50 10.21 -12.21
N LEU A 116 -7.17 11.30 -11.52
CA LEU A 116 -6.69 12.54 -12.14
C LEU A 116 -5.18 12.53 -12.32
N ILE A 117 -4.45 12.06 -11.30
CA ILE A 117 -2.99 11.98 -11.33
C ILE A 117 -2.52 10.77 -10.51
N ARG A 118 -1.37 10.25 -10.92
CA ARG A 118 -0.60 9.27 -10.19
C ARG A 118 0.79 9.83 -9.95
N LEU A 119 1.23 9.76 -8.70
CA LEU A 119 2.54 10.19 -8.23
C LEU A 119 3.23 8.97 -7.64
N ASP A 120 4.38 8.63 -8.19
CA ASP A 120 5.19 7.51 -7.74
C ASP A 120 6.40 8.06 -6.99
N PHE A 121 6.52 7.68 -5.72
CA PHE A 121 7.65 8.00 -4.86
C PHE A 121 8.47 6.73 -4.68
N GLU A 122 9.49 6.56 -5.50
CA GLU A 122 10.41 5.43 -5.44
C GLU A 122 11.78 5.84 -5.98
N GLU A 123 12.81 5.20 -5.46
CA GLU A 123 14.19 5.32 -5.93
C GLU A 123 14.68 3.90 -6.24
N GLY A 124 15.58 3.76 -7.21
CA GLY A 124 16.19 2.46 -7.52
C GLY A 124 17.12 2.00 -6.40
N PHE A 125 17.05 0.72 -6.03
CA PHE A 125 17.93 0.10 -5.03
C PHE A 125 19.24 -0.43 -5.64
#